data_AF-D2JC87-F1
#
_entry.id   AF-D2JC87-F1
#
_cell.length_a   1.000
_cell.length_b   1.000
_cell.length_c   1.000
_cell.angle_alpha   90.00
_cell.angle_beta   90.00
_cell.angle_gamma   90.00
#
_symmetry.space_group_name_H-M   'P 1'
#
loop_
_entity.id
_entity.type
_entity.pdbx_description
1 polymer ?
#
loop_
_entity_poly.entity_id
_entity_poly.type
_entity_poly.pdbx_seq_one_letter_code
_entity_poly.pdbx_strand_id
1 'polypeptide(L)'
;MSLRATRGLRLQRQRFVKDLEHVYDKMLTLTYTERSVLSFKKFVLFTGYEVDVDEQELIVSINPKLKHVLNEITADFTKFELKEMTHLKSTYSKNMFRLLKQYKHTGYFKIQIEDFRERLDIPNSYRMTHINQKVLTPIIKELGFIFNNLNINKIKAKKVAKLNG
;
A
#
# COMPACT_ATOMS: atom_id res chain seq x y z
N MET A 1 33.53 -17.33 -26.55
CA MET A 1 32.62 -16.17 -26.53
C MET A 1 31.84 -16.22 -25.21
N SER A 2 32.28 -15.50 -24.17
CA SER A 2 31.59 -15.48 -22.87
C SER A 2 30.90 -14.14 -22.65
N LEU A 3 29.59 -14.18 -22.44
CA LEU A 3 28.80 -12.99 -22.11
C LEU A 3 28.91 -12.74 -20.60
N ARG A 4 29.33 -11.53 -20.22
CA ARG A 4 29.35 -11.04 -18.83
C ARG A 4 27.94 -10.98 -18.24
N ALA A 5 27.59 -11.93 -17.37
CA ALA A 5 26.44 -11.82 -16.45
C ALA A 5 26.75 -10.93 -15.21
N THR A 6 28.02 -10.58 -14.99
CA THR A 6 28.49 -9.91 -13.77
C THR A 6 27.97 -8.48 -13.60
N ARG A 7 27.64 -7.78 -14.69
CA ARG A 7 27.17 -6.39 -14.63
C ARG A 7 25.75 -6.29 -14.09
N GLY A 8 24.88 -7.26 -14.40
CA GLY A 8 23.49 -7.32 -13.91
C GLY A 8 23.41 -7.61 -12.41
N LEU A 9 24.15 -8.63 -11.94
CA LEU A 9 24.25 -8.96 -10.51
C LEU A 9 24.82 -7.80 -9.67
N ARG A 10 25.84 -7.09 -10.19
CA ARG A 10 26.43 -5.93 -9.50
C ARG A 10 25.45 -4.75 -9.39
N LEU A 11 24.68 -4.46 -10.43
CA LEU A 11 23.67 -3.41 -10.42
C LEU A 11 22.50 -3.75 -9.48
N GLN A 12 22.08 -5.02 -9.43
CA GLN A 12 21.06 -5.49 -8.50
C GLN A 12 21.54 -5.37 -7.05
N ARG A 13 22.80 -5.73 -6.76
CA ARG A 13 23.42 -5.59 -5.42
C ARG A 13 23.51 -4.12 -4.98
N GLN A 14 23.91 -3.22 -5.87
CA GLN A 14 23.95 -1.77 -5.56
C GLN A 14 22.56 -1.20 -5.29
N ARG A 15 21.56 -1.61 -6.07
CA ARG A 15 20.17 -1.19 -5.83
C ARG A 15 19.66 -1.70 -4.49
N PHE A 16 19.92 -2.97 -4.17
CA PHE A 16 19.56 -3.58 -2.90
C PHE A 16 20.16 -2.83 -1.71
N VAL A 17 21.46 -2.56 -1.72
CA VAL A 17 22.12 -1.81 -0.64
C VAL A 17 21.53 -0.41 -0.50
N LYS A 18 21.28 0.29 -1.61
CA LYS A 18 20.66 1.61 -1.59
C LYS A 18 19.22 1.58 -1.05
N ASP A 19 18.46 0.55 -1.41
CA ASP A 19 17.09 0.37 -0.89
C ASP A 19 17.12 0.10 0.62
N LEU A 20 18.12 -0.64 1.13
CA LEU A 20 18.34 -0.87 2.56
C LEU A 20 18.70 0.42 3.31
N GLU A 21 19.62 1.22 2.80
CA GLU A 21 19.94 2.54 3.36
C GLU A 21 18.69 3.42 3.49
N HIS A 22 17.87 3.47 2.44
CA HIS A 22 16.61 4.21 2.48
C HIS A 22 15.59 3.64 3.48
N VAL A 23 15.58 2.33 3.70
CA VAL A 23 14.75 1.70 4.73
C VAL A 23 15.23 2.08 6.13
N TYR A 24 16.55 2.08 6.36
CA TYR A 24 17.15 2.52 7.62
C TYR A 24 16.80 3.96 7.95
N ASP A 25 17.00 4.90 7.00
CA ASP A 25 16.67 6.32 7.19
C ASP A 25 15.21 6.50 7.58
N LYS A 26 14.30 5.79 6.91
CA LYS A 26 12.88 5.82 7.24
C LYS A 26 12.63 5.29 8.64
N MET A 27 13.25 4.18 9.03
CA MET A 27 13.04 3.60 10.36
C MET A 27 13.49 4.51 11.50
N LEU A 28 14.56 5.28 11.31
CA LEU A 28 14.98 6.29 12.30
C LEU A 28 13.89 7.35 12.56
N THR A 29 13.07 7.66 11.55
CA THR A 29 11.99 8.64 11.69
C THR A 29 10.72 8.07 12.35
N LEU A 30 10.59 6.74 12.42
CA LEU A 30 9.39 6.07 12.93
C LEU A 30 9.39 6.07 14.46
N THR A 31 8.82 7.13 15.02
CA THR A 31 8.62 7.30 16.46
C THR A 31 7.14 7.23 16.81
N TYR A 32 6.83 6.54 17.91
CA TYR A 32 5.50 6.52 18.49
C TYR A 32 5.42 7.54 19.61
N THR A 33 4.36 8.37 19.60
CA THR A 33 4.16 9.40 20.63
C THR A 33 2.85 9.15 21.36
N GLU A 34 2.93 8.92 22.67
CA GLU A 34 1.78 8.95 23.56
C GLU A 34 1.67 10.35 24.16
N ARG A 35 0.49 10.97 24.11
CA ARG A 35 0.24 12.28 24.71
C ARG A 35 -0.89 12.21 25.72
N SER A 36 -0.69 12.90 26.83
CA SER A 36 -1.71 13.25 27.82
C SER A 36 -1.82 14.77 27.91
N VAL A 37 -2.76 15.27 28.72
CA VAL A 37 -2.94 16.72 28.94
C VAL A 37 -1.67 17.37 29.51
N LEU A 38 -0.89 16.64 30.31
CA LEU A 38 0.24 17.19 31.08
C LEU A 38 1.62 16.59 30.72
N SER A 39 1.68 15.56 29.87
CA SER A 39 2.96 14.91 29.52
C SER A 39 2.89 14.20 28.17
N PHE A 40 4.06 13.97 27.58
CA PHE A 40 4.21 13.13 26.40
C PHE A 40 5.36 12.14 26.58
N LYS A 41 5.22 10.96 25.97
CA LYS A 41 6.28 9.95 25.87
C LYS A 41 6.56 9.67 24.41
N LYS A 42 7.85 9.58 24.05
CA LYS A 42 8.29 9.20 22.71
C LYS A 42 9.05 7.89 22.78
N PHE A 43 8.70 6.98 21.88
CA PHE A 43 9.33 5.68 21.76
C PHE A 43 9.85 5.53 20.34
N VAL A 44 11.05 4.98 20.19
CA VAL A 44 11.53 4.50 18.89
C VAL A 44 10.84 3.16 18.61
N LEU A 45 10.32 2.99 17.38
CA LEU A 45 9.58 1.79 16.99
C LEU A 45 10.50 0.58 16.79
N PHE A 46 11.65 0.81 16.16
CA PHE A 46 12.65 -0.21 15.87
C PHE A 46 13.93 0.05 16.67
N THR A 47 14.43 -0.97 17.36
CA THR A 47 15.57 -0.88 18.28
C THR A 47 16.84 -1.55 17.75
N GLY A 48 16.77 -2.19 16.59
CA GLY A 48 17.92 -2.82 15.95
C GLY A 48 17.71 -2.97 14.45
N TYR A 49 18.81 -2.86 13.70
CA TYR A 49 18.86 -2.93 12.25
C TYR A 49 20.15 -3.61 11.84
N GLU A 50 20.06 -4.85 11.37
CA GLU A 50 21.20 -5.68 11.00
C GLU A 50 21.01 -6.16 9.57
N VAL A 51 22.04 -5.98 8.76
CA VAL A 51 22.04 -6.36 7.34
C VAL A 51 23.13 -7.39 7.11
N ASP A 52 22.74 -8.56 6.61
CA ASP A 52 23.66 -9.49 5.97
C ASP A 52 23.62 -9.26 4.46
N VAL A 53 24.69 -8.67 3.92
CA VAL A 53 24.76 -8.33 2.49
C VAL A 53 24.98 -9.56 1.62
N ASP A 54 25.60 -10.60 2.17
CA ASP A 54 25.95 -11.82 1.44
C ASP A 54 24.75 -12.77 1.37
N GLU A 55 24.03 -12.95 2.48
CA GLU A 55 22.78 -13.71 2.53
C GLU A 55 21.55 -12.90 2.06
N GLN A 56 21.72 -11.60 1.82
CA GLN A 56 20.66 -10.66 1.45
C GLN A 56 19.52 -10.58 2.49
N GLU A 57 19.88 -10.73 3.77
CA GLU A 57 18.93 -10.70 4.88
C GLU A 57 18.93 -9.35 5.59
N LEU A 58 17.73 -8.93 6.00
CA LEU A 58 17.52 -7.77 6.85
C LEU A 58 16.80 -8.23 8.12
N ILE A 59 17.46 -8.05 9.27
CA ILE A 59 16.89 -8.31 10.58
C ILE A 59 16.58 -6.96 11.23
N VAL A 60 15.31 -6.76 11.59
CA VAL A 60 14.85 -5.57 12.30
C VAL A 60 14.31 -5.97 13.66
N SER A 61 14.87 -5.39 14.71
CA SER A 61 14.38 -5.58 16.08
C SER A 61 13.33 -4.53 16.41
N ILE A 62 12.22 -4.97 16.98
CA ILE A 62 11.10 -4.11 17.37
C ILE A 62 11.22 -3.80 18.86
N ASN A 63 10.87 -2.57 19.24
CA ASN A 63 10.71 -2.21 20.64
C ASN A 63 9.66 -3.10 21.32
N PRO A 64 10.01 -3.92 22.33
CA PRO A 64 9.06 -4.86 22.94
C PRO A 64 7.79 -4.20 23.48
N LYS A 65 7.89 -2.94 23.92
CA LYS A 65 6.73 -2.16 24.40
C LYS A 65 5.71 -1.87 23.31
N LEU A 66 6.13 -1.85 22.03
CA LEU A 66 5.29 -1.53 20.87
C LEU A 66 4.93 -2.77 20.04
N LYS A 67 5.29 -3.98 20.51
CA LYS A 67 4.98 -5.23 19.81
C LYS A 67 3.48 -5.39 19.50
N HIS A 68 2.62 -5.03 20.45
CA HIS A 68 1.17 -5.10 20.28
C HIS A 68 0.67 -4.19 19.15
N VAL A 69 1.17 -2.96 19.06
CA VAL A 69 0.85 -1.99 18.00
C VAL A 69 1.16 -2.56 16.62
N LEU A 70 2.33 -3.19 16.45
CA LEU A 70 2.68 -3.78 15.16
C LEU A 70 1.88 -5.05 14.85
N ASN A 71 1.61 -5.88 15.86
CA ASN A 71 0.80 -7.08 15.69
C ASN A 71 -0.62 -6.74 15.20
N GLU A 72 -1.23 -5.67 15.75
CA GLU A 72 -2.53 -5.17 15.31
C GLU A 72 -2.52 -4.74 13.83
N ILE A 73 -1.44 -4.12 13.35
CA ILE A 73 -1.29 -3.72 11.94
C ILE A 73 -1.10 -4.94 11.04
N THR A 74 -0.30 -5.93 11.47
CA THR A 74 -0.02 -7.12 10.66
C THR A 74 -1.19 -8.11 10.61
N ALA A 75 -2.13 -8.03 11.55
CA ALA A 75 -3.32 -8.89 11.57
C ALA A 75 -4.15 -8.75 10.27
N ASP A 76 -4.08 -7.59 9.62
CA ASP A 76 -4.79 -7.29 8.38
C ASP A 76 -4.14 -7.88 7.12
N PHE A 77 -2.94 -8.46 7.20
CA PHE A 77 -2.21 -8.99 6.04
C PHE A 77 -1.61 -10.39 6.28
N THR A 78 -1.88 -11.29 5.34
CA THR A 78 -1.19 -12.58 5.21
C THR A 78 0.07 -12.46 4.33
N LYS A 79 1.04 -13.37 4.49
CA LYS A 79 2.25 -13.43 3.64
C LYS A 79 1.92 -13.50 2.13
N PHE A 80 0.82 -14.16 1.77
CA PHE A 80 0.34 -14.22 0.40
C PHE A 80 -0.13 -12.86 -0.12
N GLU A 81 -0.90 -12.11 0.68
CA GLU A 81 -1.38 -10.78 0.31
C GLU A 81 -0.25 -9.77 0.13
N LEU A 82 0.80 -9.87 0.97
CA LEU A 82 2.01 -9.06 0.80
C LEU A 82 2.69 -9.38 -0.54
N LYS A 83 2.88 -10.67 -0.85
CA LYS A 83 3.45 -11.11 -2.12
C LYS A 83 2.63 -10.60 -3.31
N GLU A 84 1.31 -10.74 -3.29
CA GLU A 84 0.42 -10.20 -4.33
C GLU A 84 0.61 -8.68 -4.49
N MET A 85 0.62 -7.92 -3.39
CA MET A 85 0.78 -6.47 -3.40
C MET A 85 2.13 -6.02 -4.00
N THR A 86 3.22 -6.78 -3.82
CA THR A 86 4.53 -6.42 -4.41
C THR A 86 4.55 -6.44 -5.94
N HIS A 87 3.63 -7.17 -6.59
CA HIS A 87 3.54 -7.22 -8.05
C HIS A 87 2.76 -6.04 -8.64
N LEU A 88 2.03 -5.29 -7.80
CA LEU A 88 1.28 -4.10 -8.20
C LEU A 88 2.24 -2.93 -8.42
N LYS A 89 2.10 -2.24 -9.56
CA LYS A 89 2.96 -1.10 -9.91
C LYS A 89 2.28 0.21 -9.58
N SER A 90 0.98 0.31 -9.84
CA SER A 90 0.21 1.52 -9.56
C SER A 90 -0.10 1.68 -8.07
N THR A 91 0.14 2.88 -7.52
CA THR A 91 -0.33 3.24 -6.17
C THR A 91 -1.83 3.08 -6.03
N TYR A 92 -2.61 3.43 -7.07
CA TYR A 92 -4.06 3.22 -7.08
C TYR A 92 -4.45 1.74 -7.01
N SER A 93 -3.72 0.86 -7.70
CA SER A 93 -3.94 -0.60 -7.60
C SER A 93 -3.64 -1.12 -6.20
N LYS A 94 -2.55 -0.66 -5.57
CA LYS A 94 -2.21 -1.03 -4.18
C LYS A 94 -3.28 -0.58 -3.19
N ASN A 95 -3.73 0.66 -3.29
CA ASN A 95 -4.76 1.20 -2.40
C ASN A 95 -6.09 0.45 -2.61
N MET A 96 -6.47 0.16 -3.87
CA MET A 96 -7.67 -0.61 -4.17
C MET A 96 -7.57 -2.07 -3.70
N PHE A 97 -6.42 -2.73 -3.85
CA PHE A 97 -6.19 -4.08 -3.34
C PHE A 97 -6.48 -4.17 -1.84
N ARG A 98 -5.96 -3.20 -1.06
CA ARG A 98 -6.20 -3.11 0.38
C ARG A 98 -7.69 -2.99 0.69
N LEU A 99 -8.39 -2.10 -0.01
CA LEU A 99 -9.84 -1.92 0.16
C LEU A 99 -10.59 -3.23 -0.15
N LEU A 100 -10.35 -3.85 -1.30
CA LEU A 100 -11.08 -5.07 -1.70
C LEU A 100 -10.82 -6.25 -0.75
N LYS A 101 -9.61 -6.41 -0.20
CA LYS A 101 -9.32 -7.46 0.78
C LYS A 101 -10.12 -7.31 2.07
N GLN A 102 -10.38 -6.08 2.52
CA GLN A 102 -11.25 -5.82 3.69
C GLN A 102 -12.71 -6.27 3.44
N TYR A 103 -13.18 -6.21 2.20
CA TYR A 103 -14.54 -6.62 1.80
C TYR A 103 -14.62 -8.01 1.15
N LYS A 104 -13.60 -8.86 1.32
CA LYS A 104 -13.55 -10.18 0.67
C LYS A 104 -14.73 -11.09 1.05
N HIS A 105 -15.31 -10.90 2.23
CA HIS A 105 -16.43 -11.71 2.74
C HIS A 105 -17.79 -11.30 2.17
N THR A 106 -17.98 -10.04 1.78
CA THR A 106 -19.26 -9.55 1.22
C THR A 106 -19.35 -9.76 -0.28
N GLY A 107 -18.22 -9.91 -0.98
CA GLY A 107 -18.15 -10.16 -2.42
C GLY A 107 -18.49 -8.96 -3.31
N TYR A 108 -19.05 -7.88 -2.74
CA TYR A 108 -19.25 -6.60 -3.42
C TYR A 108 -18.91 -5.43 -2.50
N PHE A 109 -18.49 -4.31 -3.12
CA PHE A 109 -18.16 -3.07 -2.45
C PHE A 109 -18.81 -1.90 -3.20
N LYS A 110 -19.60 -1.09 -2.48
CA LYS A 110 -20.27 0.10 -3.02
C LYS A 110 -19.80 1.31 -2.23
N ILE A 111 -19.38 2.36 -2.93
CA ILE A 111 -18.79 3.56 -2.34
C ILE A 111 -19.21 4.81 -3.11
N GLN A 112 -19.36 5.94 -2.41
CA GLN A 112 -19.58 7.24 -3.04
C GLN A 112 -18.31 7.73 -3.72
N ILE A 113 -18.45 8.57 -4.73
CA ILE A 113 -17.28 8.99 -5.51
C ILE A 113 -16.34 9.88 -4.70
N GLU A 114 -16.86 10.64 -3.74
CA GLU A 114 -16.09 11.45 -2.80
C GLU A 114 -15.22 10.56 -1.90
N ASP A 115 -15.81 9.59 -1.21
CA ASP A 115 -15.09 8.62 -0.38
C ASP A 115 -14.10 7.78 -1.20
N PHE A 116 -14.45 7.45 -2.44
CA PHE A 116 -13.56 6.72 -3.36
C PHE A 116 -12.32 7.55 -3.71
N ARG A 117 -12.48 8.86 -3.90
CA ARG A 117 -11.36 9.77 -4.14
C ARG A 117 -10.46 9.85 -2.92
N GLU A 118 -11.03 10.02 -1.75
CA GLU A 118 -10.28 10.10 -0.49
C GLU A 118 -9.48 8.83 -0.25
N ARG A 119 -10.12 7.66 -0.29
CA ARG A 119 -9.46 6.38 0.01
C ARG A 119 -8.39 5.96 -0.99
N LEU A 120 -8.41 6.53 -2.20
CA LEU A 120 -7.40 6.27 -3.23
C LEU A 120 -6.45 7.45 -3.43
N ASP A 121 -6.53 8.50 -2.63
CA ASP A 121 -5.72 9.72 -2.76
C ASP A 121 -5.82 10.34 -4.18
N ILE A 122 -7.02 10.35 -4.76
CA ILE A 122 -7.25 10.90 -6.10
C ILE A 122 -7.33 12.43 -6.02
N PRO A 123 -6.52 13.16 -6.80
CA PRO A 123 -6.59 14.62 -6.83
C PRO A 123 -7.98 15.14 -7.22
N ASN A 124 -8.46 16.17 -6.53
CA ASN A 124 -9.73 16.83 -6.85
C ASN A 124 -9.77 17.40 -8.28
N SER A 125 -8.61 17.70 -8.87
CA SER A 125 -8.48 18.14 -10.27
C SER A 125 -8.81 17.05 -11.30
N TYR A 126 -8.87 15.78 -10.89
CA TYR A 126 -9.22 14.69 -11.80
C TYR A 126 -10.72 14.72 -12.12
N ARG A 127 -11.00 15.16 -13.35
CA ARG A 127 -12.27 14.90 -14.03
C ARG A 127 -12.51 13.40 -14.16
N MET A 128 -13.77 13.01 -14.31
CA MET A 128 -14.17 11.60 -14.44
C MET A 128 -13.44 10.88 -15.59
N THR A 129 -13.09 11.58 -16.67
CA THR A 129 -12.27 11.04 -17.77
C THR A 129 -10.87 10.62 -17.29
N HIS A 130 -10.19 11.48 -16.52
CA HIS A 130 -8.90 11.18 -15.92
C HIS A 130 -8.99 10.04 -14.91
N ILE A 131 -10.06 9.98 -14.11
CA ILE A 131 -10.28 8.87 -13.18
C ILE A 131 -10.38 7.55 -13.96
N ASN A 132 -11.15 7.50 -15.05
CA ASN A 132 -11.24 6.29 -15.86
C ASN A 132 -9.86 5.87 -16.38
N GLN A 133 -9.12 6.80 -16.99
CA GLN A 133 -7.86 6.50 -17.67
C GLN A 133 -6.70 6.21 -16.72
N LYS A 134 -6.56 7.00 -15.64
CA LYS A 134 -5.38 6.99 -14.76
C LYS A 134 -5.58 6.20 -13.47
N VAL A 135 -6.82 5.96 -13.07
CA VAL A 135 -7.15 5.26 -11.81
C VAL A 135 -7.78 3.91 -12.12
N LEU A 136 -8.91 3.87 -12.84
CA LEU A 136 -9.65 2.62 -13.06
C LEU A 136 -8.94 1.68 -14.03
N THR A 137 -8.39 2.17 -15.15
CA THR A 137 -7.66 1.32 -16.10
C THR A 137 -6.51 0.54 -15.45
N PRO A 138 -5.58 1.14 -14.69
CA PRO A 138 -4.53 0.36 -14.04
C PRO A 138 -5.08 -0.57 -12.95
N ILE A 139 -6.11 -0.16 -12.20
CA ILE A 139 -6.77 -1.03 -11.20
C ILE A 139 -7.31 -2.29 -11.87
N ILE A 140 -8.12 -2.15 -12.92
CA ILE A 140 -8.74 -3.29 -13.62
C ILE A 140 -7.66 -4.19 -14.21
N LYS A 141 -6.64 -3.60 -14.84
CA LYS A 141 -5.55 -4.34 -15.48
C LYS A 141 -4.73 -5.14 -14.48
N GLU A 142 -4.31 -4.54 -13.36
CA GLU A 142 -3.43 -5.21 -12.40
C GLU A 142 -4.20 -6.15 -11.46
N LEU A 143 -5.38 -5.73 -10.98
CA LEU A 143 -6.16 -6.50 -10.01
C LEU A 143 -7.01 -7.60 -10.66
N GLY A 144 -7.31 -7.51 -11.96
CA GLY A 144 -8.06 -8.56 -12.67
C GLY A 144 -7.37 -9.93 -12.67
N PHE A 145 -6.04 -9.97 -12.49
CA PHE A 145 -5.29 -11.22 -12.34
C PHE A 145 -5.33 -11.81 -10.92
N ILE A 146 -5.75 -11.02 -9.94
CA ILE A 146 -5.77 -11.38 -8.51
C ILE A 146 -7.21 -11.68 -8.07
N PHE A 147 -8.16 -10.86 -8.50
CA PHE A 147 -9.57 -11.01 -8.20
C PHE A 147 -10.30 -11.49 -9.45
N ASN A 148 -10.71 -12.76 -9.45
CA ASN A 148 -11.49 -13.34 -10.52
C ASN A 148 -12.77 -12.53 -10.75
N ASN A 149 -13.07 -12.20 -12.00
CA ASN A 149 -14.27 -11.46 -12.40
C ASN A 149 -14.43 -10.06 -11.77
N LEU A 150 -13.32 -9.37 -11.47
CA LEU A 150 -13.37 -7.98 -11.00
C LEU A 150 -14.09 -7.07 -12.02
N ASN A 151 -15.24 -6.54 -11.61
CA ASN A 151 -16.02 -5.61 -12.41
C ASN A 151 -16.32 -4.34 -11.62
N ILE A 152 -16.04 -3.18 -12.22
CA ILE A 152 -16.30 -1.86 -11.62
C ILE A 152 -17.41 -1.17 -12.40
N ASN A 153 -18.59 -1.11 -11.78
CA ASN A 153 -19.76 -0.46 -12.35
C ASN A 153 -19.99 0.93 -11.73
N LYS A 154 -20.15 1.94 -12.59
CA LYS A 154 -20.49 3.30 -12.16
C LYS A 154 -21.99 3.47 -12.08
N ILE A 155 -22.52 3.64 -10.88
CA ILE A 155 -23.94 3.91 -10.65
C ILE A 155 -24.15 5.42 -10.62
N LYS A 156 -24.92 5.95 -11.58
CA LYS A 156 -25.35 7.36 -11.57
C LYS A 156 -26.67 7.48 -10.84
N ALA A 157 -26.80 8.44 -9.92
CA ALA A 157 -28.09 8.79 -9.34
C ALA A 157 -29.02 9.33 -10.45
N LYS A 158 -30.25 8.82 -10.54
CA LYS A 158 -31.28 9.40 -11.42
C LYS A 158 -31.65 10.78 -10.88
N LYS A 159 -31.59 11.80 -11.73
CA LYS A 159 -32.09 13.15 -11.42
C LYS A 159 -33.61 13.07 -11.38
N VAL A 160 -34.22 13.13 -10.20
CA VAL A 160 -35.68 13.30 -10.09
C VAL A 160 -36.00 14.72 -10.56
N ALA A 161 -36.67 14.85 -11.70
CA ALA A 161 -37.17 16.14 -12.17
C ALA A 161 -38.27 16.59 -11.20
N LYS A 162 -38.08 17.75 -10.55
CA LYS A 162 -39.17 18.40 -9.81
C LYS A 162 -40.19 18.88 -10.84
N LEU A 163 -41.34 18.21 -10.90
CA LEU A 163 -42.55 18.76 -11.50
C LEU A 163 -43.09 19.78 -10.49
N ASN A 164 -42.91 21.07 -10.79
CA ASN A 164 -43.62 22.12 -10.08
C ASN A 164 -45.05 22.12 -10.67
N GLY A 165 -46.04 21.80 -9.84
CA GLY A 165 -47.46 22.07 -10.10
C GLY A 165 -47.85 23.44 -9.57
#